data_AF-A0A7S1T6Y6-F1
#
_entry.id   AF-A0A7S1T6Y6-F1
#
_cell.length_a   1.000
_cell.length_b   1.000
_cell.length_c   1.000
_cell.angle_alpha   90.00
_cell.angle_beta   90.00
_cell.angle_gamma   90.00
#
_symmetry.space_group_name_H-M   'P 1'
#
loop_
_entity.id
_entity.type
_entity.pdbx_description
1 polymer ?
#
loop_
_entity_poly.entity_id
_entity_poly.type
_entity_poly.pdbx_seq_one_letter_code
_entity_poly.pdbx_strand_id
1 'polypeptide(L)'
;GAWASDKLGEEGLPDIPQGARRTGSAERVFMYLQILTACLKSFAHGANDTANAAGPYTAIQALYIHGAGDCSNVVTPFWVLAAGGLGIVLGLACLGHRVMATIGSGLTTINFSRGFCIELGSTVAVVFASVVGMPVSSTHCQVGSIVAVGMFESGTKSVNWGMFSKIAVSWLITVPAAGAVAAALLALTQPLVTV
;
A
#
# COMPACT_ATOMS: atom_id res chain seq x y z
N GLY A 1 14.10 -5.15 -32.78
CA GLY A 1 13.31 -5.39 -34.00
C GLY A 1 12.99 -6.86 -34.18
N ALA A 2 13.98 -7.69 -34.49
CA ALA A 2 13.75 -9.10 -34.86
C ALA A 2 13.79 -10.12 -33.70
N TRP A 3 14.55 -9.86 -32.63
CA TRP A 3 14.69 -10.82 -31.52
C TRP A 3 13.45 -10.95 -30.62
N ALA A 4 12.64 -9.89 -30.53
CA ALA A 4 11.43 -9.88 -29.70
C ALA A 4 10.21 -10.50 -30.39
N SER A 5 10.14 -10.50 -31.74
CA SER A 5 9.01 -11.10 -32.47
C SER A 5 9.02 -12.63 -32.42
N ASP A 6 10.19 -13.25 -32.41
CA ASP A 6 10.32 -14.71 -32.44
C ASP A 6 9.96 -15.36 -31.09
N LYS A 7 10.24 -14.69 -29.97
CA LYS A 7 9.90 -15.18 -28.63
C LYS A 7 8.42 -15.00 -28.27
N LEU A 8 7.70 -14.10 -28.94
CA LEU A 8 6.27 -13.83 -28.72
C LEU A 8 5.34 -14.74 -29.54
N GLY A 9 5.89 -15.62 -30.39
CA GLY A 9 5.11 -16.58 -31.17
C GLY A 9 4.68 -17.83 -30.38
N GLU A 10 5.44 -18.21 -29.34
CA GLU A 10 5.20 -19.46 -28.59
C GLU A 10 4.64 -19.23 -27.17
N GLU A 11 5.00 -18.13 -26.52
CA GLU A 11 4.34 -17.71 -25.29
C GLU A 11 3.16 -16.81 -25.67
N GLY A 12 1.99 -17.43 -25.82
CA GLY A 12 0.73 -16.71 -26.02
C GLY A 12 0.66 -15.52 -25.08
N LEU A 13 0.37 -14.35 -25.66
CA LEU A 13 0.21 -13.08 -24.95
C LEU A 13 -0.59 -13.35 -23.66
N PRO A 14 -0.10 -12.96 -22.46
CA PRO A 14 -0.85 -13.15 -21.23
C PRO A 14 -2.26 -12.61 -21.44
N ASP A 15 -3.27 -13.42 -21.15
CA ASP A 15 -4.68 -13.11 -21.39
C ASP A 15 -5.01 -11.78 -20.73
N ILE A 16 -4.95 -10.71 -21.51
CA ILE A 16 -5.41 -9.39 -21.10
C ILE A 16 -6.89 -9.57 -20.79
N PRO A 17 -7.34 -9.31 -19.55
CA PRO A 17 -8.73 -9.49 -19.14
C PRO A 17 -9.67 -8.91 -20.21
N GLN A 18 -10.63 -9.71 -20.67
CA GLN A 18 -11.44 -9.44 -21.87
C GLN A 18 -12.19 -8.08 -21.83
N GLY A 19 -12.28 -7.43 -20.67
CA GLY A 19 -12.75 -6.04 -20.51
C GLY A 19 -11.89 -4.97 -21.18
N ALA A 20 -10.61 -5.24 -21.48
CA ALA A 20 -9.72 -4.31 -22.18
C ALA A 20 -10.02 -4.19 -23.68
N ARG A 21 -10.77 -5.14 -24.26
CA ARG A 21 -10.91 -5.31 -25.72
C ARG A 21 -12.05 -4.49 -26.35
N ARG A 22 -12.75 -3.67 -25.56
CA ARG A 22 -13.77 -2.73 -26.04
C ARG A 22 -13.62 -1.36 -25.35
N THR A 23 -12.43 -0.77 -25.45
CA THR A 23 -12.18 0.58 -24.91
C THR A 23 -12.86 1.62 -25.80
N GLY A 24 -14.07 2.04 -25.41
CA GLY A 24 -14.65 3.28 -25.93
C GLY A 24 -13.71 4.45 -25.65
N SER A 25 -13.80 5.54 -26.42
CA SER A 25 -12.92 6.72 -26.26
C SER A 25 -12.84 7.23 -24.81
N ALA A 26 -13.91 7.07 -24.02
CA ALA A 26 -13.95 7.44 -22.60
C ALA A 26 -13.01 6.60 -21.71
N GLU A 27 -12.93 5.28 -21.92
CA GLU A 27 -12.10 4.39 -21.08
C GLU A 27 -10.61 4.68 -21.28
N ARG A 28 -10.21 5.13 -22.47
CA ARG A 28 -8.85 5.58 -22.74
C ARG A 28 -8.49 6.84 -21.96
N VAL A 29 -9.43 7.76 -21.77
CA VAL A 29 -9.22 8.95 -20.93
C VAL A 29 -9.05 8.54 -19.46
N PHE A 30 -9.91 7.64 -18.97
CA PHE A 30 -9.80 7.11 -17.61
C PHE A 30 -8.51 6.34 -17.36
N MET A 31 -7.94 5.66 -18.37
CA MET A 31 -6.62 5.04 -18.25
C MET A 31 -5.53 6.05 -17.91
N TYR A 32 -5.47 7.19 -18.61
CA TYR A 32 -4.48 8.23 -18.31
C TYR A 32 -4.71 8.87 -16.94
N LEU A 33 -5.97 9.14 -16.60
CA LEU A 33 -6.32 9.66 -15.28
C LEU A 33 -5.93 8.68 -14.16
N GLN A 34 -6.18 7.38 -14.36
CA GLN A 34 -5.84 6.33 -13.40
C GLN A 34 -4.34 6.19 -13.19
N ILE A 35 -3.54 6.29 -14.26
CA ILE A 35 -2.08 6.25 -14.13
C ILE A 35 -1.60 7.45 -13.30
N LEU A 36 -2.12 8.65 -13.58
CA LEU A 36 -1.77 9.85 -12.84
C LEU A 36 -2.13 9.75 -11.36
N THR A 37 -3.36 9.31 -11.04
CA THR A 37 -3.81 9.16 -9.65
C THR A 37 -3.01 8.08 -8.92
N ALA A 38 -2.71 6.96 -9.59
CA ALA A 38 -1.89 5.89 -9.03
C ALA A 38 -0.48 6.37 -8.70
N CYS A 39 0.14 7.19 -9.56
CA CYS A 39 1.45 7.78 -9.27
C CYS A 39 1.40 8.70 -8.05
N LEU A 40 0.40 9.58 -7.97
CA LEU A 40 0.25 10.51 -6.85
C LEU A 40 -0.01 9.79 -5.53
N LYS A 41 -0.90 8.79 -5.54
CA LYS A 41 -1.18 7.95 -4.37
C LYS A 41 0.04 7.16 -3.94
N SER A 42 0.76 6.56 -4.89
CA SER A 42 2.00 5.81 -4.62
C SER A 42 3.05 6.69 -3.96
N PHE A 43 3.22 7.93 -4.42
CA PHE A 43 4.12 8.89 -3.80
C PHE A 43 3.70 9.23 -2.35
N ALA A 44 2.42 9.58 -2.14
CA ALA A 44 1.91 9.90 -0.80
C ALA A 44 2.00 8.72 0.16
N HIS A 45 1.70 7.50 -0.33
CA HIS A 45 1.78 6.28 0.46
C HIS A 45 3.23 5.92 0.81
N GLY A 46 4.14 6.02 -0.16
CA GLY A 46 5.57 5.78 0.06
C GLY A 46 6.19 6.76 1.05
N ALA A 47 5.78 8.03 1.05
CA ALA A 47 6.20 9.01 2.05
C ALA A 47 5.76 8.61 3.47
N ASN A 48 4.53 8.13 3.63
CA ASN A 48 4.00 7.65 4.91
C ASN A 48 4.74 6.39 5.39
N ASP A 49 4.91 5.41 4.51
CA ASP A 49 5.57 4.15 4.85
C ASP A 49 7.06 4.33 5.17
N THR A 50 7.73 5.27 4.49
CA THR A 50 9.11 5.63 4.82
C THR A 50 9.20 6.21 6.23
N ALA A 51 8.22 7.01 6.67
CA ALA A 51 8.19 7.56 8.02
C ALA A 51 8.01 6.48 9.09
N ASN A 52 7.20 5.44 8.81
CA ASN A 52 7.01 4.31 9.72
C ASN A 52 8.31 3.51 9.97
N ALA A 53 9.20 3.42 8.98
CA ALA A 53 10.51 2.78 9.13
C ALA A 53 11.58 3.74 9.70
N ALA A 54 11.60 4.99 9.23
CA ALA A 54 12.61 5.98 9.59
C ALA A 54 12.42 6.51 11.02
N GLY A 55 11.19 6.71 11.48
CA GLY A 55 10.87 7.31 12.78
C GLY A 55 11.48 6.61 13.99
N PRO A 56 11.32 5.27 14.14
CA PRO A 56 11.95 4.54 15.24
C PRO A 56 13.48 4.61 15.19
N TYR A 57 14.07 4.53 13.99
CA TYR A 57 15.52 4.61 13.81
C TYR A 57 16.06 5.98 14.25
N THR A 58 15.40 7.06 13.83
CA THR A 58 15.84 8.42 14.19
C THR A 58 15.62 8.75 15.65
N ALA A 59 14.59 8.20 16.28
CA ALA A 59 14.42 8.30 17.73
C ALA A 59 15.60 7.66 18.49
N ILE A 60 16.03 6.47 18.07
CA ILE A 60 17.20 5.79 18.69
C ILE A 60 18.48 6.57 18.42
N GLN A 61 18.69 7.05 17.20
CA GLN A 61 19.86 7.85 16.85
C GLN A 61 19.93 9.17 17.64
N ALA A 62 18.79 9.86 17.78
CA ALA A 62 18.72 11.09 18.56
C ALA A 62 19.03 10.84 20.03
N LEU A 63 18.49 9.76 20.62
CA LEU A 63 18.79 9.36 21.99
C LEU A 63 20.28 9.06 22.18
N TYR A 64 20.93 8.42 21.19
CA TYR A 64 22.36 8.11 21.25
C TYR A 64 23.25 9.36 21.18
N ILE A 65 22.88 10.36 20.37
CA ILE A 65 23.70 11.57 20.16
C ILE A 65 23.45 12.63 21.23
N HIS A 66 22.19 12.91 21.55
CA HIS A 66 21.78 14.04 22.39
C HIS A 66 21.38 13.64 23.82
N GLY A 67 21.26 12.33 24.10
CA GLY A 67 20.73 11.84 25.37
C GLY A 67 19.21 12.08 25.51
N ALA A 68 18.65 11.75 26.68
CA ALA A 68 17.20 11.75 26.92
C ALA A 68 16.57 13.16 27.06
N GLY A 69 17.37 14.23 27.04
CA GLY A 69 16.92 15.58 27.41
C GLY A 69 16.34 16.42 26.27
N ASP A 70 16.64 16.10 25.00
CA ASP A 70 16.36 17.00 23.86
C ASP A 70 15.61 16.30 22.71
N CYS A 71 14.52 15.60 23.06
CA CYS A 71 13.72 14.83 22.09
C CYS A 71 12.60 15.64 21.40
N SER A 72 12.56 16.97 21.57
CA SER A 72 11.45 17.79 21.10
C SER A 72 11.47 18.08 19.59
N ASN A 73 12.64 18.07 18.96
CA ASN A 73 12.83 18.40 17.54
C ASN A 73 13.79 17.41 16.86
N VAL A 74 13.39 16.14 16.79
CA VAL A 74 14.18 15.11 16.08
C VAL A 74 13.96 15.25 14.58
N VAL A 75 14.90 15.88 13.89
CA VAL A 75 14.91 15.95 12.43
C VAL A 75 15.50 14.67 11.86
N THR A 76 14.76 14.01 10.98
CA THR A 76 15.24 12.79 10.31
C THR A 76 16.25 13.16 9.22
N PRO A 77 17.50 12.65 9.27
CA PRO A 77 18.50 12.97 8.27
C PRO A 77 18.15 12.34 6.91
N PHE A 78 18.50 13.03 5.82
CA PHE A 78 18.13 12.64 4.46
C PHE A 78 18.55 11.21 4.09
N TRP A 79 19.73 10.77 4.53
CA TRP A 79 20.23 9.44 4.20
C TRP A 79 19.36 8.31 4.79
N VAL A 80 18.71 8.52 5.95
CA VAL A 80 17.79 7.53 6.54
C VAL A 80 16.53 7.41 5.69
N LEU A 81 16.00 8.55 5.22
CA LEU A 81 14.86 8.57 4.29
C LEU A 81 15.23 7.88 2.97
N ALA A 82 16.44 8.14 2.44
CA ALA A 82 16.92 7.51 1.22
C ALA A 82 17.07 6.00 1.39
N ALA A 83 17.64 5.54 2.50
CA ALA A 83 17.77 4.11 2.82
C ALA A 83 16.40 3.44 2.99
N GLY A 84 15.45 4.09 3.68
CA GLY A 84 14.08 3.61 3.83
C GLY A 84 13.36 3.48 2.49
N GLY A 85 13.47 4.50 1.63
CA GLY A 85 12.92 4.48 0.27
C GLY A 85 13.51 3.36 -0.58
N LEU A 86 14.84 3.18 -0.55
CA LEU A 86 15.52 2.06 -1.22
C LEU A 86 15.01 0.70 -0.73
N GLY A 87 14.81 0.55 0.58
CA GLY A 87 14.24 -0.67 1.17
C GLY A 87 12.84 -0.98 0.65
N ILE A 88 11.96 0.03 0.55
CA ILE A 88 10.61 -0.13 -0.01
C ILE A 88 10.67 -0.57 -1.48
N VAL A 89 11.52 0.08 -2.29
CA VAL A 89 11.68 -0.27 -3.73
C VAL A 89 12.17 -1.70 -3.90
N LEU A 90 13.16 -2.12 -3.10
CA LEU A 90 13.68 -3.50 -3.13
C LEU A 90 12.62 -4.51 -2.68
N GLY A 91 11.88 -4.22 -1.60
CA GLY A 91 10.80 -5.08 -1.11
C GLY A 91 9.68 -5.26 -2.15
N LEU A 92 9.28 -4.16 -2.82
CA LEU A 92 8.31 -4.20 -3.91
C LEU A 92 8.83 -5.01 -5.11
N ALA A 93 10.10 -4.85 -5.49
CA ALA A 93 10.69 -5.61 -6.58
C ALA A 93 10.76 -7.12 -6.29
N CYS A 94 11.08 -7.52 -5.06
CA CYS A 94 11.21 -8.93 -4.70
C CYS A 94 9.87 -9.63 -4.42
N LEU A 95 8.97 -8.98 -3.68
CA LEU A 95 7.77 -9.62 -3.10
C LEU A 95 6.47 -8.92 -3.47
N GLY A 96 6.52 -7.66 -3.92
CA GLY A 96 5.35 -6.84 -4.20
C GLY A 96 4.42 -7.43 -5.26
N HIS A 97 4.98 -8.14 -6.25
CA HIS A 97 4.20 -8.74 -7.35
C HIS A 97 3.11 -9.72 -6.84
N ARG A 98 3.35 -10.44 -5.73
CA ARG A 98 2.39 -11.40 -5.15
C ARG A 98 1.20 -10.69 -4.51
N VAL A 99 1.46 -9.58 -3.83
CA VAL A 99 0.44 -8.77 -3.17
C VAL A 99 -0.42 -8.06 -4.20
N MET A 100 0.21 -7.46 -5.22
CA MET A 100 -0.50 -6.77 -6.31
C MET A 100 -1.42 -7.72 -7.08
N ALA A 101 -0.98 -8.97 -7.33
CA ALA A 101 -1.82 -9.98 -7.96
C ALA A 101 -3.07 -10.32 -7.12
N THR A 102 -2.91 -10.44 -5.80
CA THR A 102 -4.01 -10.79 -4.88
C THR A 102 -5.06 -9.67 -4.81
N ILE A 103 -4.64 -8.41 -4.76
CA ILE A 103 -5.56 -7.27 -4.68
C ILE A 103 -6.21 -6.99 -6.04
N GLY A 104 -5.43 -7.06 -7.13
CA GLY A 104 -5.87 -6.72 -8.48
C GLY A 104 -6.83 -7.73 -9.11
N SER A 105 -6.84 -8.98 -8.65
CA SER A 105 -7.71 -10.03 -9.20
C SER A 105 -8.62 -10.71 -8.16
N GLY A 106 -8.36 -10.54 -6.86
CA GLY A 106 -9.01 -11.34 -5.81
C GLY A 106 -10.28 -10.74 -5.18
N LEU A 107 -10.48 -9.41 -5.26
CA LEU A 107 -11.58 -8.72 -4.57
C LEU A 107 -12.78 -8.41 -5.47
N THR A 108 -12.55 -7.89 -6.68
CA THR A 108 -13.56 -7.54 -7.69
C THR A 108 -12.86 -7.30 -9.04
N THR A 109 -13.60 -7.39 -10.15
CA THR A 109 -13.07 -7.07 -11.49
C THR A 109 -12.89 -5.55 -11.66
N ILE A 110 -11.67 -5.09 -11.88
CA ILE A 110 -11.34 -3.65 -11.97
C ILE A 110 -11.06 -3.26 -13.44
N ASN A 111 -11.83 -2.29 -13.96
CA ASN A 111 -11.56 -1.56 -15.21
C ASN A 111 -10.92 -0.19 -14.89
N PHE A 112 -10.40 0.56 -15.87
CA PHE A 112 -9.70 1.83 -15.61
C PHE A 112 -10.62 2.89 -14.98
N SER A 113 -11.84 3.02 -15.47
CA SER A 113 -12.86 3.89 -14.87
C SER A 113 -13.20 3.51 -13.43
N ARG A 114 -13.28 2.21 -13.13
CA ARG A 114 -13.53 1.69 -11.77
C ARG A 114 -12.34 1.96 -10.86
N GLY A 115 -11.12 1.71 -11.34
CA GLY A 115 -9.88 2.00 -10.62
C GLY A 115 -9.82 3.46 -10.19
N PHE A 116 -10.18 4.36 -11.11
CA PHE A 116 -10.17 5.80 -10.85
C PHE A 116 -11.16 6.21 -9.77
N CYS A 117 -12.39 5.70 -9.84
CA CYS A 117 -13.40 5.94 -8.81
C CYS A 117 -12.99 5.38 -7.43
N ILE A 118 -12.40 4.18 -7.39
CA ILE A 118 -11.90 3.57 -6.16
C ILE A 118 -10.80 4.43 -5.54
N GLU A 119 -9.85 4.88 -6.37
CA GLU A 119 -8.71 5.65 -5.93
C GLU A 119 -9.09 7.05 -5.45
N LEU A 120 -9.99 7.73 -6.18
CA LEU A 120 -10.56 9.00 -5.74
C LEU A 120 -11.36 8.83 -4.45
N GLY A 121 -12.23 7.83 -4.36
CA GLY A 121 -13.03 7.59 -3.16
C GLY A 121 -12.17 7.36 -1.91
N SER A 122 -11.12 6.56 -2.05
CA SER A 122 -10.16 6.31 -0.97
C SER A 122 -9.41 7.57 -0.58
N THR A 123 -8.93 8.33 -1.56
CA THR A 123 -8.15 9.56 -1.33
C THR A 123 -9.00 10.63 -0.66
N VAL A 124 -10.24 10.84 -1.12
CA VAL A 124 -11.18 11.78 -0.50
C VAL A 124 -11.47 11.39 0.95
N ALA A 125 -11.70 10.11 1.24
CA ALA A 125 -11.93 9.64 2.61
C ALA A 125 -10.71 9.90 3.52
N VAL A 126 -9.50 9.63 3.02
CA VAL A 126 -8.25 9.90 3.76
C VAL A 126 -8.06 11.39 3.99
N VAL A 127 -8.20 12.23 2.95
CA VAL A 127 -8.04 13.69 3.06
C VAL A 127 -9.06 14.26 4.03
N PHE A 128 -10.31 13.84 3.93
CA PHE A 128 -11.37 14.29 4.83
C PHE A 128 -11.04 13.95 6.29
N ALA A 129 -10.65 12.71 6.57
CA ALA A 129 -10.26 12.31 7.93
C ALA A 129 -9.04 13.08 8.44
N SER A 130 -8.05 13.32 7.58
CA SER A 130 -6.88 14.14 7.91
C SER A 130 -7.25 15.58 8.25
N VAL A 131 -8.19 16.19 7.52
CA VAL A 131 -8.69 17.55 7.81
C VAL A 131 -9.41 17.61 9.16
N VAL A 132 -10.12 16.54 9.53
CA VAL A 132 -10.80 16.42 10.83
C VAL A 132 -9.81 16.03 11.96
N GLY A 133 -8.55 15.75 11.63
CA GLY A 133 -7.53 15.36 12.60
C GLY A 133 -7.66 13.92 13.11
N MET A 134 -8.42 13.06 12.42
CA MET A 134 -8.56 11.66 12.78
C MET A 134 -7.49 10.79 12.13
N PRO A 135 -6.72 10.00 12.91
CA PRO A 135 -5.78 9.05 12.33
C PRO A 135 -6.56 7.90 11.69
N VAL A 136 -6.49 7.80 10.36
CA VAL A 136 -7.13 6.73 9.58
C VAL A 136 -6.11 5.93 8.80
N SER A 137 -6.40 4.65 8.61
CA SER A 137 -5.59 3.77 7.76
C SER A 137 -6.01 3.92 6.29
N SER A 138 -5.05 4.27 5.43
CA SER A 138 -5.26 4.35 3.98
C SER A 138 -5.67 2.99 3.37
N THR A 139 -5.24 1.87 3.96
CA THR A 139 -5.59 0.52 3.50
C THR A 139 -7.07 0.21 3.74
N HIS A 140 -7.62 0.63 4.88
CA HIS A 140 -9.05 0.49 5.17
C HIS A 140 -9.88 1.36 4.23
N CYS A 141 -9.46 2.61 3.99
CA CYS A 141 -10.12 3.48 3.04
C CYS A 141 -10.11 2.87 1.62
N GLN A 142 -8.98 2.32 1.18
CA GLN A 142 -8.87 1.69 -0.14
C GLN A 142 -9.75 0.44 -0.28
N VAL A 143 -9.68 -0.50 0.67
CA VAL A 143 -10.50 -1.71 0.63
C VAL A 143 -11.99 -1.37 0.72
N GLY A 144 -12.35 -0.40 1.56
CA GLY A 144 -13.73 0.12 1.64
C GLY A 144 -14.23 0.68 0.31
N SER A 145 -13.39 1.47 -0.39
CA SER A 145 -13.75 1.99 -1.72
C SER A 145 -13.87 0.89 -2.77
N ILE A 146 -13.02 -0.13 -2.75
CA ILE A 146 -13.13 -1.30 -3.64
C ILE A 146 -14.48 -2.02 -3.44
N VAL A 147 -14.84 -2.30 -2.18
CA VAL A 147 -16.10 -2.97 -1.82
C VAL A 147 -17.29 -2.10 -2.22
N ALA A 148 -17.26 -0.80 -1.93
CA ALA A 148 -18.34 0.12 -2.29
C ALA A 148 -18.56 0.15 -3.80
N VAL A 149 -17.52 0.40 -4.60
CA VAL A 149 -17.64 0.44 -6.07
C VAL A 149 -18.10 -0.90 -6.64
N GLY A 150 -17.60 -2.02 -6.11
CA GLY A 150 -18.04 -3.36 -6.51
C GLY A 150 -19.51 -3.63 -6.21
N MET A 151 -20.00 -3.19 -5.04
CA MET A 151 -21.41 -3.31 -4.65
C MET A 151 -22.33 -2.42 -5.50
N PHE A 152 -21.91 -1.18 -5.79
CA PHE A 152 -22.73 -0.23 -6.55
C PHE A 152 -22.90 -0.63 -8.02
N GLU A 153 -21.89 -1.26 -8.62
CA GLU A 153 -21.89 -1.53 -10.07
C GLU A 153 -22.45 -2.90 -10.44
N SER A 154 -22.07 -3.94 -9.71
CA SER A 154 -22.42 -5.35 -10.03
C SER A 154 -23.17 -6.06 -8.88
N GLY A 155 -23.55 -5.32 -7.83
CA GLY A 155 -24.26 -5.85 -6.66
C GLY A 155 -23.39 -6.65 -5.70
N THR A 156 -23.95 -7.02 -4.55
CA THR A 156 -23.27 -7.71 -3.43
C THR A 156 -22.57 -9.02 -3.82
N LYS A 157 -23.01 -9.69 -4.89
CA LYS A 157 -22.42 -10.95 -5.38
C LYS A 157 -21.10 -10.76 -6.15
N SER A 158 -20.80 -9.54 -6.59
CA SER A 158 -19.55 -9.21 -7.29
C SER A 158 -18.34 -9.13 -6.35
N VAL A 159 -18.59 -8.91 -5.06
CA VAL A 159 -17.55 -8.79 -4.03
C VAL A 159 -17.26 -10.16 -3.44
N ASN A 160 -15.97 -10.54 -3.41
CA ASN A 160 -15.54 -11.75 -2.74
C ASN A 160 -15.51 -11.56 -1.21
N TRP A 161 -16.65 -11.83 -0.55
CA TRP A 161 -16.79 -11.72 0.91
C TRP A 161 -15.87 -12.66 1.69
N GLY A 162 -15.53 -13.82 1.13
CA GLY A 162 -14.55 -14.73 1.70
C GLY A 162 -13.17 -14.10 1.78
N MET A 163 -12.70 -13.48 0.69
CA MET A 163 -11.44 -12.75 0.65
C MET A 163 -11.47 -11.54 1.60
N PHE A 164 -12.54 -10.73 1.57
CA PHE A 164 -12.71 -9.60 2.45
C PHE A 164 -12.60 -10.00 3.94
N SER A 165 -13.27 -11.09 4.33
CA SER A 165 -13.21 -11.58 5.72
C SER A 165 -11.79 -12.00 6.13
N LYS A 166 -11.03 -12.65 5.23
CA LYS A 166 -9.62 -13.00 5.49
C LYS A 166 -8.75 -11.77 5.69
N ILE A 167 -8.99 -10.72 4.91
CA ILE A 167 -8.30 -9.43 5.05
C ILE A 167 -8.68 -8.77 6.39
N ALA A 168 -9.97 -8.76 6.76
CA ALA A 168 -10.41 -8.17 8.02
C ALA A 168 -9.83 -8.90 9.24
N VAL A 169 -9.79 -10.24 9.19
CA VAL A 169 -9.18 -11.06 10.23
C VAL A 169 -7.68 -10.82 10.31
N SER A 170 -6.99 -10.65 9.17
CA SER A 170 -5.56 -10.38 9.20
C SER A 170 -5.25 -9.05 9.89
N TRP A 171 -6.05 -8.00 9.71
CA TRP A 171 -5.88 -6.73 10.43
C TRP A 171 -6.03 -6.85 11.94
N LEU A 172 -6.95 -7.70 12.40
CA LEU A 172 -7.14 -7.94 13.84
C LEU A 172 -5.99 -8.75 14.45
N ILE A 173 -5.37 -9.64 13.69
CA ILE A 173 -4.27 -10.50 14.16
C ILE A 173 -2.93 -9.75 14.10
N THR A 174 -2.72 -8.89 13.09
CA THR A 174 -1.42 -8.23 12.89
C THR A 174 -1.06 -7.28 14.03
N VAL A 175 -2.02 -6.53 14.58
CA VAL A 175 -1.74 -5.56 15.67
C VAL A 175 -1.28 -6.25 16.97
N PRO A 176 -2.00 -7.25 17.52
CA PRO A 176 -1.54 -8.00 18.69
C PRO A 176 -0.25 -8.76 18.43
N ALA A 177 -0.09 -9.37 17.25
CA ALA A 177 1.11 -10.10 16.91
C ALA A 177 2.35 -9.18 16.87
N ALA A 178 2.23 -8.01 16.25
CA ALA A 178 3.31 -7.01 16.22
C ALA A 178 3.67 -6.53 17.63
N GLY A 179 2.67 -6.24 18.46
CA GLY A 179 2.87 -5.86 19.87
C GLY A 179 3.54 -6.97 20.69
N ALA A 180 3.14 -8.22 20.51
CA ALA A 180 3.73 -9.36 21.20
C ALA A 180 5.20 -9.59 20.81
N VAL A 181 5.53 -9.47 19.52
CA VAL A 181 6.91 -9.57 19.03
C VAL A 181 7.76 -8.42 19.59
N ALA A 182 7.26 -7.18 19.57
CA ALA A 182 7.95 -6.04 20.15
C ALA A 182 8.20 -6.22 21.66
N ALA A 183 7.20 -6.68 22.41
CA ALA A 183 7.31 -6.96 23.84
C ALA A 183 8.33 -8.08 24.13
N ALA A 184 8.35 -9.15 23.33
CA ALA A 184 9.29 -10.24 23.48
C ALA A 184 10.74 -9.80 23.22
N LEU A 185 10.97 -9.00 22.17
CA LEU A 185 12.30 -8.44 21.86
C LEU A 185 12.78 -7.49 22.95
N LEU A 186 11.89 -6.65 23.49
CA LEU A 186 12.21 -5.81 24.64
C LEU A 186 12.57 -6.68 25.85
N ALA A 187 11.74 -7.64 26.24
CA ALA A 187 12.01 -8.51 27.39
C ALA A 187 13.35 -9.27 27.26
N LEU A 188 13.73 -9.69 26.06
CA LEU A 188 15.03 -10.31 25.79
C LEU A 188 16.21 -9.35 25.96
N THR A 189 16.03 -8.07 25.59
CA THR A 189 17.11 -7.07 25.59
C THR A 189 17.22 -6.30 26.91
N GLN A 190 16.15 -6.22 27.71
CA GLN A 190 16.18 -5.63 29.05
C GLN A 190 17.35 -6.13 29.92
N PRO A 191 17.62 -7.44 30.08
CA PRO A 191 18.70 -7.91 30.95
C PRO A 191 20.11 -7.53 30.47
N LEU A 192 20.29 -7.21 29.18
CA LEU A 192 21.58 -6.76 28.63
C LEU A 192 21.86 -5.28 28.90
N VAL A 193 20.82 -4.47 29.13
CA VAL A 193 20.93 -3.02 29.34
C VAL A 193 21.01 -2.66 30.83
N THR A 194 20.54 -3.55 31.72
CA THR A 194 20.54 -3.35 33.18
C THR A 194 21.79 -3.89 33.90
N VAL A 195 22.83 -4.27 33.17
CA VAL A 195 24.15 -4.68 33.71
C VAL A 195 25.15 -3.57 33.49
#